data_AF-A0A1A3ESQ9-F1
#
_entry.id   AF-A0A1A3ESQ9-F1
#
_cell.length_a   1.000
_cell.length_b   1.000
_cell.length_c   1.000
_cell.angle_alpha   90.00
_cell.angle_beta   90.00
_cell.angle_gamma   90.00
#
_symmetry.space_group_name_H-M   'P 1'
#
loop_
_entity.id
_entity.type
_entity.pdbx_description
1 polymer ?
#
loop_
_entity_poly.entity_id
_entity_poly.type
_entity_poly.pdbx_seq_one_letter_code
_entity_poly.pdbx_strand_id
1 'polypeptide(L)'
;MLAGACAAAFAIAALVGHYSGTTVHGNLTMINGGAKDTIDCNDGNLRLEGDNNTYTVTGHCRRLDVSGSANHVTVDSADTISVFGDDNAMVYHSGSPTINKTGNNNVVAQGQGTR
;
A
#
# COMPACT_ATOMS: atom_id res chain seq x y z
N MET A 1 -57.07 -5.35 13.18
CA MET A 1 -56.28 -4.39 13.98
C MET A 1 -55.20 -5.17 14.70
N LEU A 2 -53.99 -4.59 14.77
CA LEU A 2 -52.71 -5.09 15.34
C LEU A 2 -52.00 -6.16 14.48
N ALA A 3 -50.96 -5.81 13.72
CA ALA A 3 -49.56 -5.54 14.14
C ALA A 3 -48.91 -6.84 14.68
N GLY A 4 -47.86 -7.43 14.11
CA GLY A 4 -46.68 -6.85 13.45
C GLY A 4 -45.47 -7.23 14.29
N ALA A 5 -44.62 -8.14 13.78
CA ALA A 5 -43.19 -8.26 14.11
C ALA A 5 -42.59 -9.51 13.44
N CYS A 6 -42.10 -9.36 12.21
CA CYS A 6 -41.05 -10.25 11.70
C CYS A 6 -39.77 -9.91 12.47
N ALA A 7 -39.47 -10.69 13.51
CA ALA A 7 -38.17 -10.64 14.16
C ALA A 7 -37.12 -11.17 13.16
N ALA A 8 -36.48 -10.24 12.45
CA ALA A 8 -35.32 -10.53 11.63
C ALA A 8 -34.23 -11.10 12.53
N ALA A 9 -33.88 -12.37 12.31
CA ALA A 9 -32.75 -12.99 12.97
C ALA A 9 -31.48 -12.21 12.60
N PHE A 10 -30.74 -11.85 13.65
CA PHE A 10 -29.52 -11.06 13.64
C PHE A 10 -28.60 -11.46 12.48
N ALA A 11 -28.34 -10.50 11.60
CA ALA A 11 -27.23 -10.56 10.68
C ALA A 11 -25.97 -10.88 11.50
N ILE A 12 -25.28 -11.95 11.14
CA ILE A 12 -23.90 -12.16 11.56
C ILE A 12 -23.19 -10.87 11.17
N ALA A 13 -22.74 -10.11 12.16
CA ALA A 13 -21.90 -8.95 11.93
C ALA A 13 -20.71 -9.46 11.14
N ALA A 14 -20.73 -9.24 9.83
CA ALA A 14 -19.50 -9.19 9.08
C ALA A 14 -18.71 -8.09 9.80
N LEU A 15 -17.65 -8.49 10.50
CA LEU A 15 -16.57 -7.60 10.83
C LEU A 15 -15.94 -7.24 9.48
N VAL A 16 -16.64 -6.43 8.70
CA VAL A 16 -16.06 -5.79 7.53
C VAL A 16 -15.00 -4.93 8.17
N GLY A 17 -13.75 -5.40 8.13
CA GLY A 17 -12.63 -4.54 8.40
C GLY A 17 -12.89 -3.30 7.56
N HIS A 18 -13.14 -2.18 8.22
CA HIS A 18 -13.09 -0.89 7.57
C HIS A 18 -11.61 -0.70 7.22
N TYR A 19 -11.15 -1.40 6.18
CA TYR A 19 -9.94 -1.06 5.47
C TYR A 19 -10.29 0.27 4.82
N SER A 20 -10.07 1.36 5.55
CA SER A 20 -10.04 2.72 5.03
C SER A 20 -8.81 2.82 4.13
N GLY A 21 -8.78 2.03 3.05
CA GLY A 21 -7.72 2.05 2.07
C GLY A 21 -7.75 3.41 1.38
N THR A 22 -6.60 4.08 1.34
CA THR A 22 -6.51 5.34 0.60
C THR A 22 -6.38 5.03 -0.88
N THR A 23 -7.28 5.51 -1.72
CA THR A 23 -7.19 5.35 -3.18
C THR A 23 -6.50 6.55 -3.82
N VAL A 24 -5.49 6.28 -4.64
CA VAL A 24 -4.77 7.30 -5.42
C VAL A 24 -5.62 7.71 -6.63
N HIS A 25 -5.79 9.02 -6.80
CA HIS A 25 -6.45 9.60 -7.98
C HIS A 25 -5.44 10.47 -8.74
N GLY A 26 -4.65 9.84 -9.62
CA GLY A 26 -3.60 10.51 -10.38
C GLY A 26 -2.28 10.64 -9.62
N ASN A 27 -2.26 11.39 -8.51
CA ASN A 27 -1.10 11.52 -7.64
C ASN A 27 -1.49 11.58 -6.16
N LEU A 28 -0.71 10.91 -5.30
CA LEU A 28 -0.85 10.97 -3.85
C LEU A 28 0.53 11.09 -3.20
N THR A 29 0.64 11.94 -2.19
CA THR A 29 1.81 12.01 -1.32
C THR A 29 1.37 11.81 0.12
N MET A 30 1.96 10.83 0.78
CA MET A 30 1.74 10.54 2.20
C MET A 30 3.02 10.81 2.97
N ILE A 31 2.93 11.65 4.00
CA ILE A 31 4.05 12.03 4.85
C ILE A 31 3.69 11.55 6.26
N ASN A 32 4.36 10.49 6.72
CA ASN A 32 4.08 9.88 8.03
C ASN A 32 5.35 9.32 8.68
N GLY A 33 5.30 9.03 9.98
CA GLY A 33 6.33 8.28 10.70
C GLY A 33 5.70 7.16 11.52
N GLY A 34 6.16 5.92 11.34
CA GLY A 34 5.63 4.75 12.05
C GLY A 34 4.23 4.31 11.59
N ALA A 35 3.73 4.79 10.45
CA ALA A 35 2.40 4.47 9.95
C ALA A 35 2.28 3.04 9.42
N LYS A 36 1.06 2.52 9.44
CA LYS A 36 0.70 1.22 8.86
C LYS A 36 -0.60 1.35 8.08
N ASP A 37 -0.51 1.42 6.76
CA ASP A 37 -1.68 1.64 5.90
C ASP A 37 -1.67 0.80 4.65
N THR A 38 -2.87 0.60 4.13
CA THR A 38 -3.12 0.00 2.81
C THR A 38 -3.55 1.07 1.83
N ILE A 39 -2.95 1.08 0.65
CA ILE A 39 -3.16 2.10 -0.38
C ILE A 39 -3.53 1.40 -1.67
N ASP A 40 -4.62 1.81 -2.31
CA ASP A 40 -4.95 1.40 -3.68
C ASP A 40 -4.32 2.40 -4.65
N CYS A 41 -3.34 1.94 -5.42
CA CYS A 41 -2.58 2.82 -6.29
C CYS A 41 -3.35 3.20 -7.55
N ASN A 42 -4.30 2.38 -8.01
CA ASN A 42 -5.24 2.70 -9.09
C ASN A 42 -4.61 3.44 -10.31
N ASP A 43 -3.54 2.87 -10.89
CA ASP A 43 -2.76 3.43 -12.01
C ASP A 43 -2.23 4.85 -11.73
N GLY A 44 -1.95 5.15 -10.46
CA GLY A 44 -1.53 6.45 -9.97
C GLY A 44 -0.02 6.59 -9.76
N ASN A 45 0.37 7.79 -9.34
CA ASN A 45 1.71 8.10 -8.85
C ASN A 45 1.64 8.21 -7.31
N LEU A 46 2.31 7.32 -6.60
CA LEU A 46 2.34 7.30 -5.15
C LEU A 46 3.71 7.71 -4.63
N ARG A 47 3.72 8.64 -3.67
CA ARG A 47 4.92 9.08 -2.96
C ARG A 47 4.74 8.89 -1.47
N LEU A 48 5.64 8.15 -0.85
CA LEU A 48 5.63 7.82 0.57
C LEU A 48 6.87 8.44 1.20
N GLU A 49 6.67 9.36 2.14
CA GLU A 49 7.74 10.08 2.81
C GLU A 49 7.70 9.86 4.32
N GLY A 50 8.88 9.81 4.92
CA GLY A 50 9.12 9.70 6.35
C GLY A 50 9.69 8.33 6.72
N ASP A 51 9.65 8.00 8.01
CA ASP A 51 10.50 6.93 8.55
C ASP A 51 9.70 5.82 9.25
N ASN A 52 10.26 4.61 9.21
CA ASN A 52 9.74 3.44 9.93
C ASN A 52 8.29 3.09 9.57
N ASN A 53 7.87 3.40 8.34
CA ASN A 53 6.50 3.13 7.89
C ASN A 53 6.38 1.71 7.32
N THR A 54 5.19 1.12 7.41
CA THR A 54 4.84 -0.14 6.75
C THR A 54 3.63 0.07 5.84
N TYR A 55 3.83 0.04 4.53
CA TYR A 55 2.73 0.25 3.58
C TYR A 55 2.46 -1.01 2.75
N THR A 56 1.18 -1.28 2.51
CA THR A 56 0.72 -2.28 1.55
C THR A 56 0.03 -1.59 0.39
N VAL A 57 0.67 -1.61 -0.78
CA VAL A 57 0.19 -0.96 -1.98
C VAL A 57 -0.43 -2.00 -2.90
N THR A 58 -1.72 -1.86 -3.14
CA THR A 58 -2.51 -2.77 -3.97
C THR A 58 -2.74 -2.17 -5.36
N GLY A 59 -2.97 -3.04 -6.35
CA GLY A 59 -3.20 -2.63 -7.73
C GLY A 59 -1.91 -2.33 -8.52
N HIS A 60 -2.01 -1.44 -9.50
CA HIS A 60 -0.86 -1.01 -10.31
C HIS A 60 -0.50 0.44 -10.02
N CYS A 61 0.79 0.69 -9.81
CA CYS A 61 1.36 2.04 -9.77
C CYS A 61 2.12 2.35 -11.05
N ARG A 62 1.84 3.49 -11.68
CA ARG A 62 2.76 4.02 -12.70
C ARG A 62 4.10 4.40 -12.09
N ARG A 63 4.08 5.00 -10.89
CA ARG A 63 5.29 5.35 -10.17
C ARG A 63 5.09 5.23 -8.67
N LEU A 64 6.05 4.59 -8.00
CA LEU A 64 6.14 4.50 -6.56
C LEU A 64 7.47 5.08 -6.08
N ASP A 65 7.40 6.22 -5.39
CA ASP A 65 8.53 6.88 -4.76
C ASP A 65 8.47 6.66 -3.25
N VAL A 66 9.53 6.15 -2.64
CA VAL A 66 9.64 5.97 -1.19
C VAL A 66 10.87 6.73 -0.71
N SER A 67 10.71 7.60 0.29
CA SER A 67 11.76 8.46 0.81
C SER A 67 11.79 8.45 2.33
N GLY A 68 12.98 8.28 2.89
CA GLY A 68 13.23 8.27 4.34
C GLY A 68 14.00 7.03 4.75
N SER A 69 13.81 6.58 5.98
CA SER A 69 14.58 5.47 6.55
C SER A 69 13.72 4.36 7.14
N ALA A 70 14.20 3.12 7.05
CA ALA A 70 13.55 1.94 7.62
C ALA A 70 12.09 1.72 7.16
N ASN A 71 11.74 2.13 5.95
CA ASN A 71 10.39 1.90 5.41
C ASN A 71 10.29 0.49 4.82
N HIS A 72 9.15 -0.16 5.10
CA HIS A 72 8.79 -1.46 4.55
C HIS A 72 7.57 -1.29 3.63
N VAL A 73 7.72 -1.57 2.34
CA VAL A 73 6.64 -1.39 1.38
C VAL A 73 6.44 -2.64 0.54
N THR A 74 5.23 -3.18 0.54
CA THR A 74 4.80 -4.21 -0.41
C THR A 74 3.97 -3.58 -1.51
N VAL A 75 4.17 -3.98 -2.77
CA VAL A 75 3.41 -3.48 -3.91
C VAL A 75 3.03 -4.61 -4.86
N ASP A 76 1.78 -4.65 -5.32
CA ASP A 76 1.32 -5.66 -6.28
C ASP A 76 2.07 -5.57 -7.62
N SER A 77 2.08 -4.38 -8.23
CA SER A 77 2.81 -4.10 -9.46
C SER A 77 3.13 -2.61 -9.61
N ALA A 78 4.24 -2.30 -10.27
CA ALA A 78 4.57 -0.94 -10.63
C ALA A 78 5.41 -0.88 -11.92
N ASP A 79 5.36 0.25 -12.64
CA ASP A 79 6.25 0.47 -13.78
C ASP A 79 7.60 1.03 -13.33
N THR A 80 7.61 1.87 -12.29
CA THR A 80 8.83 2.43 -11.71
C THR A 80 8.76 2.44 -10.19
N ILE A 81 9.83 1.96 -9.57
CA ILE A 81 10.05 2.00 -8.12
C ILE A 81 11.32 2.79 -7.85
N SER A 82 11.21 3.83 -7.05
CA SER A 82 12.29 4.73 -6.70
C SER A 82 12.38 4.82 -5.18
N VAL A 83 13.56 4.48 -4.64
CA VAL A 83 13.81 4.44 -3.19
C VAL A 83 14.92 5.41 -2.85
N PHE A 84 14.65 6.31 -1.92
CA PHE A 84 15.55 7.35 -1.46
C PHE A 84 15.75 7.25 0.06
N GLY A 85 16.98 7.40 0.52
CA GLY A 85 17.34 7.32 1.94
C GLY A 85 17.98 5.97 2.29
N ASP A 86 17.79 5.49 3.52
CA ASP A 86 18.58 4.38 4.05
C ASP A 86 17.74 3.25 4.65
N ASP A 87 18.22 2.01 4.56
CA ASP A 87 17.64 0.82 5.19
C ASP A 87 16.16 0.55 4.80
N ASN A 88 15.73 0.96 3.60
CA ASN A 88 14.37 0.68 3.14
C ASN A 88 14.27 -0.71 2.49
N ALA A 89 13.15 -1.39 2.72
CA ALA A 89 12.85 -2.70 2.18
C ALA A 89 11.56 -2.65 1.35
N MET A 90 11.67 -2.99 0.07
CA MET A 90 10.54 -3.05 -0.85
C MET A 90 10.38 -4.43 -1.48
N VAL A 91 9.13 -4.86 -1.58
CA VAL A 91 8.75 -6.12 -2.22
C VAL A 91 7.70 -5.84 -3.27
N TYR A 92 7.96 -6.21 -4.53
CA TYR A 92 6.94 -6.16 -5.59
C TYR A 92 6.52 -7.55 -6.02
N HIS A 93 5.25 -7.78 -6.33
CA HIS A 93 4.76 -9.15 -6.63
C HIS A 93 4.80 -9.50 -8.12
N SER A 94 4.54 -8.55 -9.00
CA SER A 94 4.45 -8.78 -10.45
C SER A 94 4.94 -7.59 -11.28
N GLY A 95 5.18 -7.83 -12.56
CA GLY A 95 5.68 -6.83 -13.50
C GLY A 95 7.21 -6.80 -13.62
N SER A 96 7.73 -5.77 -14.27
CA SER A 96 9.17 -5.55 -14.47
C SER A 96 9.50 -4.08 -14.25
N PRO A 97 9.40 -3.60 -12.99
CA PRO A 97 9.60 -2.19 -12.68
C PRO A 97 11.03 -1.76 -13.00
N THR A 98 11.17 -0.52 -13.45
CA THR A 98 12.47 0.16 -13.38
C THR A 98 12.76 0.48 -11.93
N ILE A 99 13.87 -0.04 -11.39
CA ILE A 99 14.24 0.12 -9.98
C ILE A 99 15.38 1.12 -9.86
N ASN A 100 15.14 2.21 -9.14
CA ASN A 100 16.14 3.21 -8.80
C ASN A 100 16.34 3.25 -7.29
N LYS A 101 17.58 3.18 -6.83
CA LYS A 101 17.94 3.24 -5.40
C LYS A 101 18.94 4.36 -5.19
N THR A 102 18.71 5.18 -4.18
CA THR A 102 19.60 6.29 -3.81
C THR A 102 19.73 6.33 -2.29
N GLY A 103 20.98 6.31 -1.80
CA GLY A 103 21.31 6.10 -0.39
C GLY A 103 21.77 4.66 -0.13
N ASN A 104 21.78 4.22 1.13
CA ASN A 104 22.46 2.99 1.55
C ASN A 104 21.48 1.90 1.98
N ASN A 105 21.89 0.63 1.85
CA ASN A 105 21.15 -0.54 2.35
C ASN A 105 19.70 -0.70 1.88
N ASN A 106 19.32 -0.06 0.77
CA ASN A 106 17.98 -0.21 0.20
C ASN A 106 17.83 -1.54 -0.54
N VAL A 107 16.90 -2.37 -0.08
CA VAL A 107 16.55 -3.65 -0.70
C VAL A 107 15.27 -3.50 -1.48
N VAL A 108 15.29 -3.92 -2.75
CA VAL A 108 14.08 -4.04 -3.57
C VAL A 108 14.13 -5.42 -4.20
N ALA A 109 13.14 -6.26 -3.89
CA ALA A 109 13.09 -7.65 -4.31
C ALA A 109 11.73 -7.99 -4.90
N GLN A 110 11.69 -8.96 -5.81
CA GLN A 110 10.42 -9.52 -6.26
C GLN A 110 9.95 -10.56 -5.23
N GLY A 111 8.78 -10.33 -4.62
CA GLY A 111 8.11 -11.32 -3.80
C GLY A 111 7.53 -12.40 -4.70
N GLN A 112 7.76 -13.67 -4.36
CA GLN A 112 7.10 -14.79 -5.04
C GLN A 112 5.59 -14.65 -4.80
N GLY A 113 4.85 -14.18 -5.81
CA GLY A 113 3.41 -14.03 -5.73
C GLY A 113 2.76 -15.41 -5.73
N THR A 114 2.44 -15.95 -4.56
CA THR A 114 1.40 -16.98 -4.46
C THR A 114 0.08 -16.25 -4.34
N ARG A 115 -0.58 -16.01 -5.49
CA ARG A 115 -2.04 -15.85 -5.50
C ARG A 115 -2.68 -17.22 -5.29
#